data_AF-A0A1K1RYQ1-F1
#
_entry.id   AF-A0A1K1RYQ1-F1
#
_cell.length_a   1.000
_cell.length_b   1.000
_cell.length_c   1.000
_cell.angle_alpha   90.00
_cell.angle_beta   90.00
_cell.angle_gamma   90.00
#
_symmetry.space_group_name_H-M   'P 1'
#
loop_
_entity.id
_entity.type
_entity.pdbx_description
1 polymer ?
#
loop_
_entity_poly.entity_id
_entity_poly.type
_entity_poly.pdbx_seq_one_letter_code
_entity_poly.pdbx_strand_id
1 'polypeptide(L)' 'MRKVILNLAVSFDGFIEGPGGEVDWCIMEDDMDFGAFLDRVDTVLYGRVSYDAWGNYQPGDDAPEAEKSMWRHLHTMDK' A
#
# COMPACT_ATOMS: atom_id res chain seq x y z
N MET A 1 -17.13 15.34 -8.85
CA MET A 1 -17.07 13.88 -8.73
C MET A 1 -15.67 13.48 -8.29
N ARG A 2 -15.55 12.58 -7.31
CA ARG A 2 -14.26 12.06 -6.84
C ARG A 2 -13.79 10.95 -7.79
N LYS A 3 -12.48 10.84 -8.04
CA LYS A 3 -11.91 9.79 -8.90
C LYS A 3 -11.65 8.54 -8.06
N VAL A 4 -11.89 7.37 -8.64
CA VAL A 4 -11.35 6.11 -8.13
C VAL A 4 -10.01 5.88 -8.81
N ILE A 5 -8.96 5.69 -8.02
CA ILE A 5 -7.59 5.53 -8.51
C ILE A 5 -7.08 4.18 -8.05
N LEU A 6 -6.52 3.41 -8.98
CA LEU A 6 -5.81 2.16 -8.68
C LEU A 6 -4.30 2.45 -8.72
N ASN A 7 -3.61 2.15 -7.63
CA ASN A 7 -2.15 2.27 -7.52
C ASN A 7 -1.62 0.95 -6.96
N LEU A 8 -0.81 0.23 -7.75
CA LEU A 8 -0.29 -1.09 -7.41
C LEU A 8 1.04 -1.36 -8.13
N ALA A 9 1.83 -2.27 -7.55
CA ALA A 9 2.94 -2.90 -8.25
C ALA A 9 2.42 -4.01 -9.16
N VAL A 10 3.07 -4.21 -10.31
CA VAL A 10 2.75 -5.27 -11.25
C VAL A 10 4.03 -5.88 -11.79
N SER A 11 4.07 -7.21 -11.91
CA SER A 11 5.15 -7.92 -12.57
C SER A 11 5.20 -7.55 -14.05
N PHE A 12 6.33 -7.83 -14.70
CA PHE A 12 6.51 -7.53 -16.13
C PHE A 12 5.47 -8.22 -17.03
N ASP A 13 5.00 -9.41 -16.63
CA ASP A 13 3.99 -10.21 -17.31
C ASP A 13 2.55 -9.97 -16.81
N GLY A 14 2.34 -8.99 -15.92
CA GLY A 14 1.00 -8.44 -15.64
C GLY A 14 0.30 -8.98 -14.39
N PHE A 15 1.02 -9.66 -13.49
CA PHE A 15 0.47 -10.17 -12.23
C PHE A 15 0.74 -9.21 -11.07
N ILE A 16 -0.20 -9.12 -10.13
CA ILE A 16 -0.10 -8.24 -8.95
C ILE A 16 0.35 -8.99 -7.69
N GLU A 17 0.32 -10.32 -7.73
CA GLU A 17 0.69 -11.24 -6.66
C GLU A 17 1.07 -12.60 -7.25
N GLY A 18 1.86 -13.39 -6.52
CA GLY A 18 2.11 -14.78 -6.87
C GLY A 18 0.90 -15.70 -6.61
N PRO A 19 0.93 -16.96 -7.07
CA PRO A 19 -0.20 -17.89 -6.92
C PRO A 19 -0.60 -18.20 -5.46
N GLY A 20 0.30 -17.96 -4.51
CA GLY A 20 0.07 -18.08 -3.07
C GLY A 20 -0.12 -16.73 -2.35
N GLY A 21 -0.23 -15.63 -3.09
CA GLY A 21 -0.32 -14.26 -2.54
C GLY A 21 1.04 -13.61 -2.27
N GLU A 22 2.10 -14.10 -2.92
CA GLU A 22 3.46 -13.59 -2.74
C GLU A 22 3.61 -12.16 -3.27
N VAL A 23 4.18 -11.28 -2.43
CA VAL A 23 4.47 -9.86 -2.72
C VAL A 23 5.90 -9.48 -2.32
N ASP A 24 6.76 -10.46 -2.00
CA ASP A 24 8.16 -10.25 -1.61
C ASP A 24 9.02 -9.64 -2.73
N TRP A 25 8.57 -9.77 -3.98
CA TRP A 25 9.17 -9.13 -5.14
C TRP A 25 8.82 -7.65 -5.29
N CYS A 26 7.80 -7.16 -4.57
CA CYS A 26 7.42 -5.75 -4.59
C CYS A 26 8.51 -4.91 -3.91
N ILE A 27 9.13 -4.03 -4.67
CA ILE A 27 10.17 -3.14 -4.16
C ILE A 27 9.51 -1.83 -3.74
N MET A 28 9.81 -1.34 -2.55
CA MET A 28 9.42 -0.02 -2.06
C MET A 28 10.67 0.83 -1.87
N GLU A 29 10.96 1.68 -2.85
CA GLU A 29 12.07 2.63 -2.81
C GLU A 29 11.57 4.04 -2.46
N ASP A 30 12.44 4.85 -1.86
CA ASP A 30 12.12 6.18 -1.38
C ASP A 30 11.75 7.16 -2.52
N ASP A 31 12.23 6.91 -3.74
CA ASP A 31 12.02 7.78 -4.90
C ASP A 31 10.64 7.62 -5.55
N MET A 32 9.86 6.61 -5.16
CA MET A 32 8.49 6.41 -5.63
C MET A 32 7.48 7.41 -5.03
N ASP A 33 7.89 8.20 -4.02
CA ASP A 33 7.12 9.28 -3.39
C ASP A 33 5.65 8.90 -3.10
N PHE A 34 5.47 7.79 -2.39
CA PHE A 34 4.15 7.30 -2.00
C PHE A 34 3.40 8.29 -1.11
N GLY A 35 4.13 9.12 -0.35
CA GLY A 35 3.56 10.18 0.48
C GLY A 35 2.79 11.22 -0.34
N ALA A 36 3.41 11.76 -1.40
CA ALA A 36 2.73 12.73 -2.27
C ALA A 36 1.54 12.15 -3.05
N PHE A 37 1.48 10.82 -3.22
CA PHE A 37 0.29 10.14 -3.73
C PHE A 37 -0.81 10.10 -2.66
N LEU A 38 -0.48 9.68 -1.44
CA LEU A 38 -1.46 9.56 -0.36
C LEU A 38 -2.07 10.90 0.03
N ASP A 39 -1.32 12.01 -0.06
CA ASP A 39 -1.83 13.38 0.13
C ASP A 39 -3.01 13.75 -0.80
N ARG A 40 -3.19 13.02 -1.91
CA ARG A 40 -4.24 13.30 -2.92
C ARG A 40 -5.51 12.49 -2.70
N VAL A 41 -5.52 11.58 -1.72
CA VAL A 41 -6.66 10.72 -1.40
C VAL A 41 -6.99 10.85 0.09
N ASP A 42 -8.27 10.69 0.43
CA ASP A 42 -8.73 10.70 1.83
C ASP A 42 -9.45 9.39 2.21
N THR A 43 -9.56 8.44 1.28
CA THR A 43 -10.27 7.17 1.47
C THR A 43 -9.54 6.06 0.73
N VAL A 44 -9.30 4.93 1.40
CA VAL A 44 -8.80 3.70 0.79
C VAL A 44 -9.88 2.63 0.86
N LEU A 45 -10.12 1.94 -0.25
CA LEU A 45 -11.12 0.88 -0.34
C LEU A 45 -10.43 -0.48 -0.32
N TYR A 46 -10.81 -1.33 0.63
CA TYR A 46 -10.29 -2.69 0.75
C TYR A 46 -11.37 -3.74 0.45
N GLY A 47 -10.99 -4.78 -0.30
CA GLY A 47 -11.70 -6.06 -0.25
C GLY A 47 -11.45 -6.77 1.09
N ARG A 48 -12.28 -7.76 1.46
CA ARG A 48 -12.19 -8.44 2.76
C ARG A 48 -10.78 -8.99 3.03
N VAL A 49 -10.24 -9.77 2.11
CA VAL A 49 -8.93 -10.42 2.25
C VAL A 49 -7.81 -9.37 2.38
N SER A 50 -7.84 -8.32 1.55
CA SER A 50 -6.86 -7.23 1.61
C SER A 50 -6.98 -6.41 2.89
N TYR A 51 -8.19 -6.23 3.44
CA TYR A 51 -8.40 -5.53 4.71
C TYR A 51 -7.78 -6.32 5.87
N ASP A 52 -8.01 -7.63 5.90
CA ASP A 52 -7.48 -8.49 6.95
C ASP A 52 -5.95 -8.55 6.91
N ALA A 53 -5.35 -8.53 5.70
CA ALA A 53 -3.90 -8.52 5.51
C ALA A 53 -3.25 -7.16 5.76
N TRP A 54 -3.78 -6.07 5.18
CA TRP A 54 -3.13 -4.75 5.13
C TRP A 54 -3.85 -3.66 5.93
N GLY A 55 -5.17 -3.72 6.01
CA GLY A 55 -5.97 -2.74 6.76
C GLY A 55 -5.77 -2.82 8.27
N ASN A 56 -5.31 -3.96 8.78
CA ASN A 56 -4.92 -4.16 10.18
C ASN A 56 -3.41 -4.38 10.38
N TYR A 57 -2.62 -4.24 9.31
CA TYR A 57 -1.17 -4.43 9.38
C TYR A 57 -0.52 -3.37 10.26
N GLN A 58 0.58 -3.72 10.93
CA GLN A 58 1.46 -2.79 11.63
C GLN A 58 2.90 -3.16 11.32
N PRO A 59 3.73 -2.22 10.82
CA PRO A 59 5.13 -2.48 10.54
C PRO A 59 5.88 -2.78 11.84
N GLY A 60 6.80 -3.75 11.78
CA GLY A 60 7.71 -4.05 12.88
C GLY A 60 8.74 -2.93 13.11
N ASP A 61 9.45 -3.01 14.24
CA ASP A 61 10.48 -2.03 14.61
C ASP A 61 11.66 -2.01 13.63
N ASP A 62 11.93 -3.13 12.96
CA ASP A 62 12.98 -3.32 11.96
C ASP A 62 12.54 -3.06 10.52
N ALA A 63 11.26 -2.74 10.29
CA ALA A 63 10.75 -2.42 8.97
C ALA A 63 11.44 -1.17 8.36
N PRO A 64 11.59 -1.10 7.03
CA PRO A 64 12.12 0.07 6.33
C PRO A 64 11.34 1.35 6.68
N GLU A 65 12.02 2.50 6.72
CA GLU A 65 11.36 3.78 7.03
C GLU A 65 10.30 4.17 6.01
N ALA A 66 10.47 3.83 4.73
CA ALA A 66 9.46 4.02 3.70
C ALA A 66 8.13 3.35 4.07
N GLU A 67 8.19 2.10 4.53
CA GLU A 67 7.04 1.32 4.97
C GLU A 67 6.37 1.94 6.19
N LYS A 68 7.16 2.29 7.21
CA LYS A 68 6.65 2.94 8.42
C LYS A 68 6.01 4.29 8.12
N SER A 69 6.60 5.07 7.21
CA SER A 69 6.06 6.36 6.78
C SER A 69 4.73 6.21 6.06
N MET A 70 4.64 5.27 5.11
CA MET A 70 3.41 4.93 4.41
C MET A 70 2.32 4.47 5.39
N TRP A 71 2.65 3.55 6.29
CA TRP A 71 1.71 3.06 7.31
C TRP A 71 1.18 4.19 8.18
N ARG A 72 2.07 5.06 8.70
CA ARG A 72 1.67 6.22 9.51
C ARG A 72 0.70 7.11 8.72
N HIS A 73 1.03 7.42 7.47
CA HIS A 73 0.20 8.29 6.64
C HIS A 73 -1.20 7.70 6.41
N LEU A 74 -1.30 6.43 6.02
CA LEU A 74 -2.59 5.74 5.84
C LEU A 74 -3.47 5.78 7.10
N HIS A 75 -2.85 5.66 8.28
CA HIS A 75 -3.56 5.65 9.56
C HIS A 75 -3.89 7.05 10.11
N THR A 76 -3.51 8.13 9.40
CA THR A 76 -4.02 9.48 9.67
C THR A 76 -5.32 9.79 8.94
N MET A 77 -5.71 8.98 7.95
CA MET A 77 -6.97 9.14 7.26
C MET A 77 -8.13 8.77 8.21
N ASP A 78 -9.12 9.65 8.34
CA ASP A 78 -10.29 9.41 9.21
C ASP A 78 -11.00 8.10 8.80
N LYS A 79 -11.40 7.32 9.80
CA LYS A 79 -12.20 6.09 9.61
C LYS A 79 -13.66 6.38 9.29
#